data_AF-A0A1I3X107-F1
#
_entry.id   AF-A0A1I3X107-F1
#
_cell.length_a   1.000
_cell.length_b   1.000
_cell.length_c   1.000
_cell.angle_alpha   90.00
_cell.angle_beta   90.00
_cell.angle_gamma   90.00
#
_symmetry.space_group_name_H-M   'P 1'
#
loop_
_entity.id
_entity.type
_entity.pdbx_description
1 polymer ?
#
loop_
_entity_poly.entity_id
_entity_poly.type
_entity_poly.pdbx_seq_one_letter_code
_entity_poly.pdbx_strand_id
1 'polypeptide(L)'
;MSTCLTHGQFQRLFTEIFEIIKLTIRGKQRVSAESHLAKFGVTVPQALNFLVVNIQQPETIFNVASQFAITAEMLSEITNLSPSIVREYFAASGLDASELDETSILVNSDLGALESFVRFNDKTGGLSNESLRELIKPLLNDPSAYDTVFNPQFTFQMNDGIYDAQELGVLHLNALVPATNESIESLFYGSLIKMFSALDQTELNPIVSFPVANRQSNDFQVFVSEALSDIPAKVIWLDDVMVRLVVNESIILINDLVEDTSIVGVLDQSFLGLAVN
;
A
#
# COMPACT_ATOMS: atom_id res chain seq x y z
N MET A 1 14.93 -43.57 25.41
CA MET A 1 14.84 -42.53 26.46
C MET A 1 14.63 -41.22 25.74
N SER A 2 13.38 -40.77 25.65
CA SER A 2 13.01 -39.57 24.90
C SER A 2 12.97 -38.39 25.88
N THR A 3 13.87 -37.44 25.74
CA THR A 3 13.92 -36.23 26.56
C THR A 3 12.78 -35.30 26.14
N CYS A 4 11.75 -35.25 26.97
CA CYS A 4 10.65 -34.30 26.86
C CYS A 4 11.18 -32.89 27.20
N LEU A 5 10.98 -31.93 26.29
CA LEU A 5 11.35 -30.54 26.49
C LEU A 5 10.54 -29.94 27.66
N THR A 6 11.20 -29.15 28.50
CA THR A 6 10.57 -28.50 29.66
C THR A 6 9.67 -27.34 29.23
N HIS A 7 8.63 -27.01 30.02
CA HIS A 7 7.67 -25.93 29.72
C HIS A 7 8.34 -24.58 29.42
N GLY A 8 9.47 -24.26 30.07
CA GLY A 8 10.27 -23.07 29.81
C GLY A 8 11.07 -23.10 28.50
N GLN A 9 11.41 -24.28 27.98
CA GLN A 9 12.02 -24.44 26.65
C GLN A 9 10.97 -24.30 25.54
N PHE A 10 9.71 -24.67 25.81
CA PHE A 10 8.59 -24.46 24.90
C PHE A 10 8.22 -22.96 24.78
N GLN A 11 8.27 -22.19 25.88
CA GLN A 11 8.06 -20.74 25.85
C GLN A 11 9.18 -19.97 25.13
N ARG A 12 10.45 -20.42 25.22
CA ARG A 12 11.55 -19.83 24.44
C ARG A 12 11.46 -20.17 22.96
N LEU A 13 11.14 -21.42 22.61
CA LEU A 13 10.88 -21.77 21.20
C LEU A 13 9.68 -21.01 20.66
N PHE A 14 8.60 -20.83 21.44
CA PHE A 14 7.45 -20.03 21.02
C PHE A 14 7.81 -18.56 20.87
N THR A 15 8.63 -17.96 21.74
CA THR A 15 9.04 -16.54 21.61
C THR A 15 10.01 -16.33 20.45
N GLU A 16 10.97 -17.23 20.24
CA GLU A 16 11.90 -17.16 19.10
C GLU A 16 11.19 -17.47 17.77
N ILE A 17 10.22 -18.40 17.75
CA ILE A 17 9.40 -18.66 16.56
C ILE A 17 8.40 -17.52 16.33
N PHE A 18 7.84 -16.88 17.36
CA PHE A 18 6.96 -15.71 17.20
C PHE A 18 7.75 -14.47 16.77
N GLU A 19 9.01 -14.30 17.18
CA GLU A 19 9.89 -13.23 16.68
C GLU A 19 10.40 -13.52 15.26
N ILE A 20 10.65 -14.80 14.91
CA ILE A 20 10.99 -15.20 13.53
C ILE A 20 9.77 -15.10 12.59
N ILE A 21 8.55 -15.29 13.09
CA ILE A 21 7.30 -15.09 12.33
C ILE A 21 6.90 -13.61 12.28
N LYS A 22 7.17 -12.80 13.33
CA LYS A 22 7.05 -11.34 13.28
C LYS A 22 8.07 -10.68 12.34
N LEU A 23 9.18 -11.36 12.04
CA LEU A 23 10.11 -10.98 10.96
C LEU A 23 9.59 -11.31 9.55
N THR A 24 8.34 -11.76 9.41
CA THR A 24 7.63 -11.90 8.12
C THR A 24 6.41 -10.99 8.06
N ILE A 25 6.49 -9.79 8.65
CA ILE A 25 5.91 -8.60 8.03
C ILE A 25 7.11 -7.83 7.54
N ARG A 26 7.58 -8.18 6.33
CA ARG A 26 8.56 -7.34 5.64
C ARG A 26 7.84 -6.02 5.38
N GLY A 27 8.14 -5.01 6.18
CA GLY A 27 8.16 -3.64 5.66
C GLY A 27 9.01 -3.73 4.41
N LYS A 28 8.37 -3.66 3.24
CA LYS A 28 9.04 -3.90 1.97
C LYS A 28 10.12 -2.82 1.88
N GLN A 29 11.39 -3.21 1.96
CA GLN A 29 12.50 -2.29 1.69
C GLN A 29 12.44 -1.98 0.20
N ARG A 30 11.63 -0.97 -0.15
CA ARG A 30 11.26 -0.62 -1.52
C ARG A 30 12.40 0.15 -2.21
N VAL A 31 13.19 0.91 -1.46
CA VAL A 31 14.38 1.69 -1.90
C VAL A 31 15.31 1.86 -0.69
N SER A 32 16.64 1.84 -0.87
CA SER A 32 17.58 2.12 0.23
C SER A 32 17.56 3.61 0.62
N ALA A 33 17.87 3.91 1.88
CA ALA A 33 17.97 5.28 2.36
C ALA A 33 18.99 6.09 1.54
N GLU A 34 20.10 5.49 1.13
CA GLU A 34 21.11 6.13 0.29
C GLU A 34 20.54 6.58 -1.08
N SER A 35 19.85 5.67 -1.77
CA SER A 35 19.26 5.97 -3.10
C SER A 35 18.16 7.02 -3.01
N HIS A 36 17.36 6.97 -1.94
CA HIS A 36 16.29 7.93 -1.71
C HIS A 36 16.81 9.33 -1.35
N LEU A 37 17.76 9.41 -0.41
CA LEU A 37 18.39 10.68 -0.03
C LEU A 37 19.12 11.35 -1.21
N ALA A 38 19.70 10.54 -2.12
CA ALA A 38 20.37 11.04 -3.31
C ALA A 38 19.45 11.85 -4.24
N LYS A 39 18.13 11.55 -4.28
CA LYS A 39 17.13 12.32 -5.04
C LYS A 39 17.06 13.78 -4.57
N PHE A 40 17.30 14.00 -3.28
CA PHE A 40 17.32 15.31 -2.64
C PHE A 40 18.73 15.93 -2.57
N GLY A 41 19.74 15.28 -3.16
CA GLY A 41 21.14 15.71 -3.07
C GLY A 41 21.74 15.60 -1.66
N VAL A 42 21.15 14.74 -0.81
CA VAL A 42 21.59 14.50 0.58
C VAL A 42 22.33 13.18 0.65
N THR A 43 23.41 13.13 1.43
CA THR A 43 24.16 11.90 1.70
C THR A 43 23.76 11.29 3.04
N VAL A 44 23.94 9.97 3.20
CA VAL A 44 23.68 9.29 4.48
C VAL A 44 24.43 9.93 5.66
N PRO A 45 25.72 10.32 5.56
CA PRO A 45 26.39 11.03 6.66
C PRO A 45 25.78 12.39 7.00
N GLN A 46 25.28 13.13 6.01
CA GLN A 46 24.59 14.41 6.27
C GLN A 46 23.26 14.18 6.99
N ALA A 47 22.49 13.17 6.57
CA ALA A 47 21.26 12.78 7.23
C ALA A 47 21.52 12.32 8.68
N LEU A 48 22.53 11.46 8.90
CA LEU A 48 22.93 11.04 10.24
C LEU A 48 23.33 12.23 11.12
N ASN A 49 24.10 13.19 10.58
CA ASN A 49 24.46 14.39 11.32
C ASN A 49 23.23 15.22 11.72
N PHE A 50 22.24 15.34 10.84
CA PHE A 50 20.97 15.99 11.17
C PHE A 50 20.26 15.27 12.34
N LEU A 51 20.19 13.94 12.31
CA LEU A 51 19.59 13.14 13.39
C LEU A 51 20.32 13.34 14.72
N VAL A 52 21.66 13.32 14.71
CA VAL A 52 22.48 13.51 15.93
C VAL A 52 22.30 14.90 16.52
N VAL A 53 22.27 15.95 15.69
CA VAL A 53 22.04 17.34 16.14
C VAL A 53 20.65 17.53 16.75
N ASN A 54 19.65 16.80 16.24
CA ASN A 54 18.26 16.91 16.66
C ASN A 54 17.78 15.75 17.54
N ILE A 55 18.69 14.96 18.12
CA ILE A 55 18.34 13.72 18.84
C ILE A 55 17.42 13.94 20.06
N GLN A 56 17.41 15.15 20.62
CA GLN A 56 16.50 15.55 21.71
C GLN A 56 15.20 16.20 21.21
N GLN A 57 14.96 16.21 19.90
CA GLN A 57 13.83 16.83 19.23
C GLN A 57 13.11 15.81 18.31
N PRO A 58 12.49 14.77 18.89
CA PRO A 58 11.85 13.69 18.13
C PRO A 58 10.76 14.20 17.16
N GLU A 59 9.97 15.20 17.56
CA GLU A 59 8.98 15.85 16.67
C GLU A 59 9.63 16.49 15.44
N THR A 60 10.80 17.10 15.59
CA THR A 60 11.52 17.71 14.46
C THR A 60 12.02 16.65 13.50
N ILE A 61 12.57 15.54 14.03
CA ILE A 61 13.01 14.41 13.20
C ILE A 61 11.81 13.80 12.47
N PHE A 62 10.70 13.59 13.17
CA PHE A 62 9.49 12.99 12.60
C PHE A 62 8.90 13.85 11.47
N ASN A 63 8.74 15.16 11.70
CA ASN A 63 8.20 16.07 10.70
C ASN A 63 9.07 16.15 9.45
N VAL A 64 10.40 16.18 9.61
CA VAL A 64 11.33 16.14 8.47
C VAL A 64 11.28 14.79 7.77
N ALA A 65 11.23 13.69 8.52
CA ALA A 65 11.11 12.36 7.93
C ALA A 65 9.83 12.23 7.08
N SER A 66 8.68 12.62 7.63
CA SER A 66 7.40 12.65 6.92
C SER A 66 7.45 13.54 5.67
N GLN A 67 8.01 14.75 5.78
CA GLN A 67 8.13 15.69 4.66
C GLN A 67 8.92 15.11 3.47
N PHE A 68 9.92 14.27 3.73
CA PHE A 68 10.81 13.70 2.73
C PHE A 68 10.56 12.20 2.47
N ALA A 69 9.43 11.66 2.94
CA ALA A 69 9.10 10.24 2.82
C ALA A 69 10.20 9.29 3.35
N ILE A 70 10.89 9.71 4.42
CA ILE A 70 11.87 8.87 5.11
C ILE A 70 11.12 7.94 6.05
N THR A 71 11.10 6.66 5.69
CA THR A 71 10.42 5.62 6.46
C THR A 71 11.19 5.25 7.74
N ALA A 72 10.54 4.51 8.63
CA ALA A 72 11.21 3.98 9.83
C ALA A 72 12.39 3.05 9.47
N GLU A 73 12.25 2.28 8.38
CA GLU A 73 13.33 1.43 7.83
C GLU A 73 14.51 2.27 7.32
N MET A 74 14.26 3.36 6.60
CA MET A 74 15.32 4.25 6.13
C MET A 74 16.06 4.93 7.30
N LEU A 75 15.34 5.33 8.35
CA LEU A 75 15.97 5.85 9.58
C LEU A 75 16.83 4.79 10.26
N SER A 76 16.39 3.54 10.27
CA SER A 76 17.15 2.37 10.75
C SER A 76 18.46 2.21 9.95
N GLU A 77 18.40 2.30 8.61
CA GLU A 77 19.61 2.27 7.75
C GLU A 77 20.57 3.44 8.04
N ILE A 78 20.06 4.67 8.14
CA ILE A 78 20.88 5.87 8.35
C ILE A 78 21.61 5.81 9.70
N THR A 79 20.92 5.33 10.74
CA THR A 79 21.45 5.27 12.11
C THR A 79 22.19 3.98 12.44
N ASN A 80 22.02 2.94 11.61
CA ASN A 80 22.46 1.58 11.88
C ASN A 80 21.89 1.03 13.21
N LEU A 81 20.66 1.42 13.54
CA LEU A 81 19.86 0.90 14.66
C LEU A 81 18.77 -0.02 14.12
N SER A 82 18.22 -0.90 14.95
CA SER A 82 17.08 -1.71 14.51
C SER A 82 15.82 -0.86 14.32
N PRO A 83 14.90 -1.24 13.41
CA PRO A 83 13.61 -0.55 13.25
C PRO A 83 12.83 -0.45 14.56
N SER A 84 12.92 -1.46 15.43
CA SER A 84 12.27 -1.43 16.74
C SER A 84 12.77 -0.27 17.62
N ILE A 85 14.07 0.03 17.61
CA ILE A 85 14.65 1.14 18.39
C ILE A 85 14.18 2.48 17.82
N VAL A 86 14.09 2.60 16.49
CA VAL A 86 13.56 3.81 15.84
C VAL A 86 12.11 4.04 16.24
N ARG A 87 11.27 3.00 16.22
CA ARG A 87 9.87 3.09 16.64
C ARG A 87 9.75 3.43 18.13
N GLU A 88 10.54 2.81 19.00
CA GLU A 88 10.59 3.12 20.43
C GLU A 88 11.00 4.57 20.71
N TYR A 89 11.95 5.12 19.95
CA TYR A 89 12.40 6.51 20.06
C TYR A 89 11.25 7.51 19.83
N PHE A 90 10.44 7.30 18.79
CA PHE A 90 9.26 8.13 18.52
C PHE A 90 8.13 7.89 19.52
N ALA A 91 7.86 6.62 19.86
CA ALA A 91 6.81 6.26 20.82
C ALA A 91 7.04 6.86 22.21
N ALA A 92 8.30 7.02 22.64
CA ALA A 92 8.66 7.69 23.89
C ALA A 92 8.19 9.16 23.96
N SER A 93 7.88 9.76 22.81
CA SER A 93 7.34 11.12 22.68
C SER A 93 5.90 11.15 22.19
N GLY A 94 5.20 10.01 22.20
CA GLY A 94 3.81 9.91 21.76
C GLY A 94 3.61 10.00 20.25
N LEU A 95 4.67 9.81 19.46
CA LEU A 95 4.60 9.81 17.99
C LEU A 95 4.51 8.37 17.47
N ASP A 96 3.62 8.12 16.51
CA ASP A 96 3.49 6.82 15.87
C ASP A 96 4.36 6.75 14.61
N ALA A 97 5.48 6.01 14.71
CA ALA A 97 6.41 5.83 13.61
C ALA A 97 5.84 5.04 12.42
N SER A 98 4.68 4.37 12.56
CA SER A 98 4.02 3.71 11.43
C SER A 98 3.47 4.71 10.41
N GLU A 99 3.10 5.92 10.83
CA GLU A 99 2.67 7.00 9.92
C GLU A 99 3.79 7.40 8.92
N LEU A 100 5.06 7.18 9.26
CA LEU A 100 6.18 7.43 8.33
C LEU A 100 6.27 6.41 7.20
N ASP A 101 5.63 5.25 7.37
CA ASP A 101 5.61 4.17 6.39
C ASP A 101 4.41 4.34 5.41
N GLU A 102 3.43 5.19 5.76
CA GLU A 102 2.21 5.50 4.99
C GLU A 102 2.43 6.64 3.97
N THR A 103 3.36 6.44 3.02
CA THR A 103 3.79 7.48 2.08
C THR A 103 3.41 7.21 0.62
N SER A 104 2.79 6.05 0.35
CA SER A 104 2.46 5.58 -0.99
C SER A 104 1.05 6.04 -1.40
N ILE A 105 0.89 6.49 -2.65
CA ILE A 105 -0.39 6.96 -3.18
C ILE A 105 -1.33 5.80 -3.58
N LEU A 106 -0.79 4.69 -4.10
CA LEU A 106 -1.62 3.54 -4.48
C LEU A 106 -1.76 2.55 -3.33
N VAL A 107 -0.63 1.99 -2.86
CA VAL A 107 -0.65 0.85 -1.95
C VAL A 107 0.45 0.96 -0.91
N ASN A 108 0.07 1.10 0.35
CA ASN A 108 1.02 1.12 1.47
C ASN A 108 1.33 -0.30 1.97
N SER A 109 0.41 -1.25 1.85
CA SER A 109 0.63 -2.65 2.24
C SER A 109 1.61 -3.40 1.32
N ASP A 110 2.18 -4.52 1.79
CA ASP A 110 2.97 -5.42 0.94
C ASP A 110 2.07 -6.40 0.17
N LEU A 111 1.99 -6.22 -1.15
CA LEU A 111 1.19 -7.05 -2.04
C LEU A 111 1.81 -8.42 -2.37
N GLY A 112 3.10 -8.62 -2.09
CA GLY A 112 3.80 -9.86 -2.48
C GLY A 112 3.61 -10.20 -3.97
N ALA A 113 3.03 -11.36 -4.27
CA ALA A 113 2.79 -11.82 -5.64
C ALA A 113 1.72 -10.99 -6.40
N LEU A 114 0.83 -10.31 -5.68
CA LEU A 114 -0.27 -9.53 -6.25
C LEU A 114 0.17 -8.17 -6.76
N GLU A 115 1.42 -7.79 -6.53
CA GLU A 115 1.97 -6.55 -7.05
C GLU A 115 1.80 -6.41 -8.57
N SER A 116 1.88 -7.53 -9.30
CA SER A 116 1.68 -7.61 -10.75
C SER A 116 0.26 -7.24 -11.24
N PHE A 117 -0.70 -7.11 -10.33
CA PHE A 117 -2.04 -6.64 -10.66
C PHE A 117 -2.11 -5.11 -10.75
N VAL A 118 -1.17 -4.38 -10.14
CA VAL A 118 -1.14 -2.91 -10.27
C VAL A 118 -0.66 -2.54 -11.67
N ARG A 119 -1.54 -2.03 -12.52
CA ARG A 119 -1.18 -1.72 -13.92
C ARG A 119 -2.02 -0.61 -14.51
N PHE A 120 -1.49 0.02 -15.56
CA PHE A 120 -2.24 1.00 -16.31
C PHE A 120 -3.41 0.37 -17.05
N ASN A 121 -4.53 1.08 -17.06
CA ASN A 121 -5.67 0.81 -17.92
C ASN A 121 -5.28 0.99 -19.40
N ASP A 122 -5.46 -0.09 -20.18
CA ASP A 122 -5.24 -0.12 -21.63
C ASP A 122 -6.56 -0.26 -22.42
N LYS A 123 -7.71 -0.13 -21.73
CA LYS A 123 -9.03 -0.34 -22.31
C LYS A 123 -9.59 0.91 -22.99
N THR A 124 -10.49 0.66 -23.94
CA THR A 124 -11.25 1.67 -24.67
C THR A 124 -12.76 1.48 -24.46
N GLY A 125 -13.58 2.42 -24.92
CA GLY A 125 -15.03 2.32 -24.79
C GLY A 125 -15.47 2.44 -23.33
N GLY A 126 -16.49 1.67 -22.92
CA GLY A 126 -17.07 1.75 -21.57
C GLY A 126 -16.10 1.48 -20.41
N LEU A 127 -14.95 0.84 -20.68
CA LEU A 127 -13.89 0.59 -19.69
C LEU A 127 -12.72 1.59 -19.80
N SER A 128 -12.79 2.58 -20.68
CA SER A 128 -11.80 3.67 -20.71
C SER A 128 -11.88 4.51 -19.45
N ASN A 129 -10.77 5.15 -19.06
CA ASN A 129 -10.74 6.05 -17.89
C ASN A 129 -11.83 7.13 -17.99
N GLU A 130 -12.00 7.74 -19.16
CA GLU A 130 -13.02 8.77 -19.41
C GLU A 130 -14.44 8.24 -19.16
N SER A 131 -14.80 7.10 -19.76
CA SER A 131 -16.14 6.54 -19.59
C SER A 131 -16.41 6.09 -18.16
N LEU A 132 -15.42 5.52 -17.48
CA LEU A 132 -15.54 5.13 -16.07
C LEU A 132 -15.73 6.36 -15.19
N ARG A 133 -14.93 7.41 -15.38
CA ARG A 133 -15.05 8.69 -14.69
C ARG A 133 -16.44 9.30 -14.83
N GLU A 134 -16.96 9.37 -16.07
CA GLU A 134 -18.29 9.90 -16.36
C GLU A 134 -19.41 9.12 -15.68
N LEU A 135 -19.26 7.80 -15.55
CA LEU A 135 -20.23 6.93 -14.86
C LEU A 135 -20.15 7.04 -13.33
N ILE A 136 -18.94 7.13 -12.78
CA ILE A 136 -18.69 7.05 -11.33
C ILE A 136 -18.94 8.39 -10.64
N LYS A 137 -18.39 9.48 -11.16
CA LYS A 137 -18.45 10.81 -10.53
C LYS A 137 -19.87 11.24 -10.08
N PRO A 138 -20.94 11.09 -10.88
CA PRO A 138 -22.28 11.49 -10.47
C PRO A 138 -22.93 10.56 -9.42
N LEU A 139 -22.34 9.40 -9.13
CA LEU A 139 -22.86 8.39 -8.20
C LEU A 139 -22.16 8.41 -6.83
N LEU A 140 -21.12 9.24 -6.67
CA LEU A 140 -20.42 9.40 -5.39
C LEU A 140 -21.25 10.16 -4.37
N ASN A 141 -20.96 9.96 -3.09
CA ASN A 141 -21.54 10.74 -1.99
C ASN A 141 -21.14 12.22 -2.10
N ASP A 142 -19.89 12.47 -2.50
CA ASP A 142 -19.38 13.79 -2.89
C ASP A 142 -18.72 13.74 -4.29
N PRO A 143 -19.44 14.14 -5.35
CA PRO A 143 -18.88 14.20 -6.70
C PRO A 143 -17.67 15.13 -6.85
N SER A 144 -17.50 16.10 -5.96
CA SER A 144 -16.36 17.02 -6.01
C SER A 144 -15.07 16.39 -5.49
N ALA A 145 -15.17 15.33 -4.69
CA ALA A 145 -14.04 14.59 -4.13
C ALA A 145 -13.39 13.62 -5.12
N TYR A 146 -14.02 13.33 -6.28
CA TYR A 146 -13.46 12.41 -7.27
C TYR A 146 -12.04 12.81 -7.68
N ASP A 147 -11.84 14.08 -8.04
CA ASP A 147 -10.54 14.53 -8.55
C ASP A 147 -9.50 14.57 -7.42
N THR A 148 -9.92 14.75 -6.16
CA THR A 148 -9.01 14.81 -5.00
C THR A 148 -8.43 13.45 -4.63
N VAL A 149 -9.15 12.36 -4.90
CA VAL A 149 -8.66 11.00 -4.63
C VAL A 149 -7.41 10.67 -5.47
N PHE A 150 -7.33 11.21 -6.68
CA PHE A 150 -6.20 10.95 -7.59
C PHE A 150 -5.09 12.02 -7.50
N ASN A 151 -5.26 13.01 -6.63
CA ASN A 151 -4.23 14.03 -6.39
C ASN A 151 -3.06 13.45 -5.57
N PRO A 152 -1.85 14.02 -5.72
CA PRO A 152 -0.75 13.84 -4.78
C PRO A 152 -1.21 14.11 -3.34
N GLN A 153 -0.91 13.19 -2.44
CA GLN A 153 -1.21 13.32 -1.00
C GLN A 153 -0.13 14.13 -0.28
N PHE A 154 1.11 14.04 -0.77
CA PHE A 154 2.24 14.69 -0.15
C PHE A 154 3.01 15.56 -1.14
N THR A 155 3.60 16.64 -0.62
CA THR A 155 4.37 17.59 -1.44
C THR A 155 5.58 16.94 -2.12
N PHE A 156 6.20 15.92 -1.50
CA PHE A 156 7.35 15.23 -2.09
C PHE A 156 7.00 14.52 -3.41
N GLN A 157 5.78 14.00 -3.53
CA GLN A 157 5.30 13.27 -4.71
C GLN A 157 5.16 14.14 -5.97
N MET A 158 5.28 15.47 -5.83
CA MET A 158 5.22 16.42 -6.94
C MET A 158 6.59 17.01 -7.30
N ASN A 159 7.63 16.76 -6.51
CA ASN A 159 8.86 17.56 -6.56
C ASN A 159 9.70 17.32 -7.82
N ASP A 160 9.73 16.08 -8.33
CA ASP A 160 10.49 15.70 -9.53
C ASP A 160 9.60 15.43 -10.76
N GLY A 161 8.28 15.52 -10.60
CA GLY A 161 7.29 15.32 -11.65
C GLY A 161 7.08 13.87 -12.06
N ILE A 162 7.60 12.90 -11.30
CA ILE A 162 7.50 11.47 -11.57
C ILE A 162 7.11 10.74 -10.29
N TYR A 163 6.11 9.87 -10.33
CA TYR A 163 5.92 8.88 -9.27
C TYR A 163 6.89 7.73 -9.45
N ASP A 164 7.77 7.52 -8.48
CA ASP A 164 8.63 6.35 -8.45
C ASP A 164 7.96 5.13 -7.79
N ALA A 165 8.67 4.00 -7.82
CA ALA A 165 8.19 2.74 -7.27
C ALA A 165 7.86 2.79 -5.77
N GLN A 166 8.53 3.64 -5.00
CA GLN A 166 8.25 3.84 -3.57
C GLN A 166 6.99 4.67 -3.39
N GLU A 167 6.85 5.76 -4.12
CA GLU A 167 5.68 6.65 -4.05
C GLU A 167 4.41 5.98 -4.55
N LEU A 168 4.52 5.09 -5.54
CA LEU A 168 3.41 4.24 -5.99
C LEU A 168 3.18 3.06 -5.05
N GLY A 169 4.20 2.63 -4.32
CA GLY A 169 4.15 1.44 -3.48
C GLY A 169 4.20 0.11 -4.24
N VAL A 170 4.70 0.12 -5.47
CA VAL A 170 4.93 -1.07 -6.31
C VAL A 170 6.25 -0.96 -7.07
N LEU A 171 7.05 -2.02 -7.03
CA LEU A 171 8.40 -2.10 -7.61
C LEU A 171 8.41 -2.46 -9.09
N HIS A 172 7.45 -3.24 -9.56
CA HIS A 172 7.47 -3.76 -10.93
C HIS A 172 7.15 -2.68 -11.99
N LEU A 173 6.53 -1.56 -11.59
CA LEU A 173 6.35 -0.38 -12.42
C LEU A 173 7.69 0.37 -12.52
N ASN A 174 8.65 -0.23 -13.21
CA ASN A 174 10.00 0.30 -13.45
C ASN A 174 10.01 1.56 -14.35
N ALA A 175 8.85 2.15 -14.63
CA ALA A 175 8.70 3.31 -15.50
C ALA A 175 8.64 4.58 -14.65
N LEU A 176 9.22 5.67 -15.16
CA LEU A 176 9.01 7.02 -14.67
C LEU A 176 7.54 7.40 -14.93
N VAL A 177 6.65 7.03 -14.01
CA VAL A 177 5.22 7.32 -14.13
C VAL A 177 5.04 8.83 -13.96
N PRO A 178 4.42 9.55 -14.91
CA PRO A 178 4.19 10.98 -14.74
C PRO A 178 3.41 11.27 -13.45
N ALA A 179 3.87 12.25 -12.66
CA ALA A 179 3.18 12.67 -11.44
C ALA A 179 1.91 13.49 -11.76
N THR A 180 0.89 12.81 -12.30
CA THR A 180 -0.41 13.41 -12.66
C THR A 180 -1.58 12.56 -12.18
N ASN A 181 -2.74 13.20 -12.01
CA ASN A 181 -3.97 12.53 -11.61
C ASN A 181 -4.38 11.44 -12.60
N GLU A 182 -4.19 11.66 -13.90
CA GLU A 182 -4.52 10.70 -14.95
C GLU A 182 -3.68 9.42 -14.83
N SER A 183 -2.45 9.54 -14.34
CA SER A 183 -1.57 8.38 -14.14
C SER A 183 -2.06 7.53 -12.97
N ILE A 184 -2.44 8.15 -11.85
CA ILE A 184 -3.02 7.44 -10.68
C ILE A 184 -4.38 6.85 -11.03
N GLU A 185 -5.26 7.61 -11.67
CA GLU A 185 -6.57 7.11 -12.11
C GLU A 185 -6.43 5.91 -13.07
N SER A 186 -5.49 6.01 -14.03
CA SER A 186 -5.24 4.92 -14.96
C SER A 186 -4.69 3.67 -14.27
N LEU A 187 -3.85 3.83 -13.24
CA LEU A 187 -3.36 2.73 -12.42
C LEU A 187 -4.50 2.14 -11.59
N PHE A 188 -5.34 2.97 -10.98
CA PHE A 188 -6.49 2.55 -10.21
C PHE A 188 -7.44 1.67 -11.03
N TYR A 189 -7.92 2.18 -12.18
CA TYR A 189 -8.84 1.41 -13.03
C TYR A 189 -8.20 0.20 -13.69
N GLY A 190 -6.96 0.31 -14.16
CA GLY A 190 -6.26 -0.82 -14.76
C GLY A 190 -6.05 -1.96 -13.77
N SER A 191 -5.83 -1.64 -12.50
CA SER A 191 -5.72 -2.61 -11.40
C SER A 191 -7.03 -3.30 -11.12
N LEU A 192 -8.13 -2.55 -10.94
CA LEU A 192 -9.47 -3.12 -10.73
C LEU A 192 -9.89 -4.04 -11.89
N ILE A 193 -9.71 -3.59 -13.13
CA ILE A 193 -10.01 -4.39 -14.33
C ILE A 193 -9.19 -5.67 -14.34
N LYS A 194 -7.90 -5.58 -14.00
CA LYS A 194 -7.01 -6.75 -13.97
C LYS A 194 -7.42 -7.75 -12.89
N MET A 195 -7.82 -7.28 -11.71
CA MET A 195 -8.32 -8.11 -10.62
C MET A 195 -9.61 -8.83 -11.02
N PHE A 196 -10.63 -8.09 -11.47
CA PHE A 196 -11.89 -8.71 -11.90
C PHE A 196 -11.74 -9.62 -13.12
N SER A 197 -10.75 -9.38 -13.99
CA SER A 197 -10.46 -10.27 -15.11
C SER A 197 -9.81 -11.59 -14.68
N ALA A 198 -9.24 -11.66 -13.48
CA ALA A 198 -8.64 -12.88 -12.93
C ALA A 198 -9.65 -13.74 -12.15
N LEU A 199 -10.81 -13.17 -11.78
CA LEU A 199 -11.82 -13.83 -10.98
C LEU A 199 -13.05 -14.18 -11.82
N ASP A 200 -13.49 -15.43 -11.78
CA ASP A 200 -14.80 -15.81 -12.27
C ASP A 200 -15.90 -15.56 -11.23
N GLN A 201 -17.15 -15.83 -11.60
CA GLN A 201 -18.28 -15.57 -10.71
C GLN A 201 -18.30 -16.47 -9.46
N THR A 202 -17.72 -17.67 -9.55
CA THR A 202 -17.62 -18.61 -8.41
C THR A 202 -16.57 -18.16 -7.39
N GLU A 203 -15.52 -17.50 -7.86
CA GLU A 203 -14.47 -16.90 -7.01
C GLU A 203 -14.91 -15.54 -6.45
N LEU A 204 -15.57 -14.71 -7.27
CA LEU A 204 -15.97 -13.37 -6.87
C LEU A 204 -17.13 -13.36 -5.86
N ASN A 205 -18.11 -14.26 -6.01
CA ASN A 205 -19.29 -14.26 -5.14
C ASN A 205 -18.95 -14.43 -3.64
N PRO A 206 -18.09 -15.39 -3.23
CA PRO A 206 -17.66 -15.51 -1.84
C PRO A 206 -16.85 -14.30 -1.34
N ILE A 207 -16.03 -13.68 -2.19
CA ILE A 207 -15.24 -12.50 -1.84
C ILE A 207 -16.16 -11.32 -1.54
N VAL A 208 -17.10 -11.01 -2.45
CA VAL A 208 -18.06 -9.91 -2.29
C VAL A 208 -19.00 -10.16 -1.11
N SER A 209 -19.37 -11.42 -0.87
CA SER A 209 -20.24 -11.80 0.24
C SER A 209 -19.51 -11.95 1.58
N PHE A 210 -18.18 -11.77 1.61
CA PHE A 210 -17.40 -11.93 2.82
C PHE A 210 -17.76 -10.82 3.83
N PRO A 211 -18.01 -11.15 5.11
CA PRO A 211 -18.37 -10.16 6.12
C PRO A 211 -17.33 -9.05 6.21
N VAL A 212 -17.74 -7.79 6.00
CA VAL A 212 -16.85 -6.61 5.99
C VAL A 212 -15.97 -6.56 7.24
N ALA A 213 -16.54 -6.83 8.41
CA ALA A 213 -15.83 -6.84 9.70
C ALA A 213 -14.69 -7.88 9.76
N ASN A 214 -14.69 -8.88 8.89
CA ASN A 214 -13.69 -9.95 8.86
C ASN A 214 -12.75 -9.84 7.65
N ARG A 215 -12.91 -8.84 6.79
CA ARG A 215 -12.06 -8.64 5.61
C ARG A 215 -10.62 -8.28 5.95
N GLN A 216 -10.32 -7.95 7.21
CA GLN A 216 -8.94 -7.77 7.68
C GLN A 216 -8.29 -9.08 8.18
N SER A 217 -8.98 -10.22 8.11
CA SER A 217 -8.46 -11.48 8.63
C SER A 217 -7.45 -12.13 7.68
N ASN A 218 -6.43 -12.78 8.25
CA ASN A 218 -5.48 -13.59 7.49
C ASN A 218 -6.17 -14.68 6.64
N ASP A 219 -7.29 -15.24 7.13
CA ASP A 219 -8.06 -16.25 6.38
C ASP A 219 -8.65 -15.67 5.10
N PHE A 220 -9.12 -14.42 5.15
CA PHE A 220 -9.62 -13.72 3.98
C PHE A 220 -8.48 -13.34 3.03
N GLN A 221 -7.33 -12.92 3.56
CA GLN A 221 -6.16 -12.63 2.74
C GLN A 221 -5.66 -13.87 2.00
N VAL A 222 -5.57 -15.02 2.67
CA VAL A 222 -5.21 -16.29 2.01
C VAL A 222 -6.23 -16.64 0.93
N PHE A 223 -7.53 -16.53 1.24
CA PHE A 223 -8.60 -16.86 0.29
C PHE A 223 -8.54 -16.01 -0.99
N VAL A 224 -8.41 -14.69 -0.87
CA VAL A 224 -8.33 -13.80 -2.03
C VAL A 224 -7.03 -14.03 -2.80
N SER A 225 -5.90 -14.23 -2.11
CA SER A 225 -4.63 -14.53 -2.76
C SER A 225 -4.67 -15.84 -3.55
N GLU A 226 -5.33 -16.88 -3.04
CA GLU A 226 -5.53 -18.14 -3.75
C GLU A 226 -6.42 -17.94 -4.98
N ALA A 227 -7.55 -17.25 -4.84
CA ALA A 227 -8.47 -16.96 -5.95
C ALA A 227 -7.80 -16.13 -7.06
N LEU A 228 -6.96 -15.16 -6.71
CA LEU A 228 -6.21 -14.37 -7.69
C LEU A 228 -5.01 -15.12 -8.31
N SER A 229 -4.54 -16.20 -7.68
CA SER A 229 -3.43 -17.02 -8.16
C SER A 229 -3.88 -18.17 -9.05
N ASP A 230 -5.07 -18.74 -8.82
CA ASP A 230 -5.64 -19.85 -9.60
C ASP A 230 -6.41 -19.33 -10.82
N ILE A 231 -5.72 -18.57 -11.69
CA ILE A 231 -6.35 -17.95 -12.86
C ILE A 231 -6.98 -19.05 -13.74
N PRO A 232 -8.33 -19.15 -13.85
CA PRO A 232 -8.95 -20.12 -14.73
C PRO A 232 -8.54 -19.83 -16.18
N ALA A 233 -8.75 -20.78 -17.09
CA ALA A 233 -8.56 -20.54 -18.51
C ALA A 233 -9.41 -19.34 -18.98
N LYS A 234 -8.80 -18.14 -19.04
CA LYS A 234 -9.34 -16.84 -19.45
C LYS A 234 -10.83 -16.66 -19.11
N VAL A 235 -11.12 -16.09 -17.95
CA VAL A 235 -12.46 -15.59 -17.63
C VAL A 235 -12.84 -14.51 -18.66
N ILE A 236 -13.96 -14.69 -19.36
CA ILE A 236 -14.50 -13.72 -20.32
C ILE A 236 -15.80 -13.17 -19.73
N TRP A 237 -15.69 -12.07 -19.01
CA TRP A 237 -16.84 -11.26 -18.67
C TRP A 237 -17.39 -10.57 -19.93
N LEU A 238 -18.70 -10.39 -20.00
CA LEU A 238 -19.27 -9.43 -20.94
C LEU A 238 -18.84 -8.02 -20.53
N ASP A 239 -18.59 -7.14 -21.51
CA ASP A 239 -18.07 -5.80 -21.25
C ASP A 239 -18.98 -5.00 -20.31
N ASP A 240 -20.31 -5.11 -20.44
CA ASP A 240 -21.29 -4.45 -19.56
C ASP A 240 -21.24 -4.97 -18.12
N VAL A 241 -20.95 -6.26 -17.93
CA VAL A 241 -20.75 -6.85 -16.61
C VAL A 241 -19.45 -6.34 -15.99
N MET A 242 -18.35 -6.31 -16.76
CA MET A 242 -17.07 -5.78 -16.28
C MET A 242 -17.17 -4.31 -15.90
N VAL A 243 -17.84 -3.48 -16.72
CA VAL A 243 -18.09 -2.07 -16.41
C VAL A 243 -18.82 -1.94 -15.09
N ARG A 244 -19.89 -2.72 -14.86
CA ARG A 244 -20.64 -2.68 -13.60
C ARG A 244 -19.79 -3.07 -12.38
N LEU A 245 -18.94 -4.09 -12.51
CA LEU A 245 -18.05 -4.51 -11.42
C LEU A 245 -17.08 -3.39 -11.04
N VAL A 246 -16.40 -2.83 -12.03
CA VAL A 246 -15.42 -1.75 -11.82
C VAL A 246 -16.10 -0.50 -11.27
N VAL A 247 -17.25 -0.09 -11.82
CA VAL A 247 -17.99 1.09 -11.35
C VAL A 247 -18.43 0.93 -9.89
N ASN A 248 -19.02 -0.21 -9.53
CA ASN A 248 -19.50 -0.44 -8.18
C ASN A 248 -18.35 -0.42 -7.15
N GLU A 249 -17.26 -1.12 -7.45
CA GLU A 249 -16.10 -1.17 -6.54
C GLU A 249 -15.44 0.22 -6.41
N SER A 250 -15.33 0.96 -7.52
CA SER A 250 -14.75 2.30 -7.50
C SER A 250 -15.54 3.27 -6.63
N ILE A 251 -16.88 3.20 -6.67
CA ILE A 251 -17.75 4.04 -5.83
C ILE A 251 -17.49 3.74 -4.35
N ILE A 252 -17.37 2.46 -3.98
CA ILE A 252 -17.09 2.05 -2.60
C ILE A 252 -15.75 2.62 -2.16
N LEU A 253 -14.68 2.35 -2.91
CA LEU A 253 -13.32 2.75 -2.56
C LEU A 253 -13.16 4.27 -2.46
N ILE A 254 -13.74 5.02 -3.39
CA ILE A 254 -13.67 6.49 -3.39
C ILE A 254 -14.45 7.06 -2.21
N ASN A 255 -15.66 6.56 -1.92
CA ASN A 255 -16.42 7.04 -0.77
C ASN A 255 -15.72 6.68 0.56
N ASP A 256 -15.21 5.46 0.70
CA ASP A 256 -14.53 5.00 1.90
C ASP A 256 -13.27 5.84 2.17
N LEU A 257 -12.46 6.15 1.14
CA LEU A 257 -11.27 7.00 1.28
C LEU A 257 -11.62 8.44 1.71
N VAL A 258 -12.78 8.95 1.27
CA VAL A 258 -13.24 10.30 1.65
C VAL A 258 -13.79 10.32 3.09
N GLU A 259 -14.41 9.22 3.53
CA GLU A 259 -15.03 9.11 4.85
C GLU A 259 -14.05 8.66 5.96
N ASP A 260 -13.04 7.86 5.62
CA ASP A 260 -12.04 7.32 6.54
C ASP A 260 -10.63 7.82 6.21
N THR A 261 -10.19 8.83 6.97
CA THR A 261 -8.87 9.44 6.81
C THR A 261 -7.72 8.55 7.29
N SER A 262 -7.99 7.36 7.85
CA SER A 262 -6.94 6.38 8.19
C SER A 262 -6.51 5.53 7.00
N ILE A 263 -7.20 5.63 5.86
CA ILE A 263 -6.80 4.97 4.61
C ILE A 263 -5.86 5.90 3.84
N VAL A 264 -4.63 5.46 3.57
CA VAL A 264 -3.61 6.31 2.94
C VAL A 264 -3.29 5.93 1.49
N GLY A 265 -3.57 4.68 1.07
CA GLY A 265 -3.45 4.24 -0.33
C GLY A 265 -4.81 4.03 -1.00
N VAL A 266 -5.02 4.61 -2.19
CA VAL A 266 -6.31 4.50 -2.91
C VAL A 266 -6.67 3.06 -3.30
N LEU A 267 -5.68 2.17 -3.37
CA LEU A 267 -5.87 0.76 -3.69
C LEU A 267 -5.71 -0.17 -2.48
N ASP A 268 -5.40 0.31 -1.26
CA ASP A 268 -5.21 -0.58 -0.10
C ASP A 268 -6.47 -1.44 0.15
N GLN A 269 -7.67 -0.84 0.12
CA GLN A 269 -8.91 -1.60 0.26
C GLN A 269 -9.29 -2.41 -1.00
N SER A 270 -8.78 -2.00 -2.17
CA SER A 270 -9.23 -2.46 -3.49
C SER A 270 -8.80 -3.88 -3.86
N PHE A 271 -7.77 -4.41 -3.20
CA PHE A 271 -7.38 -5.81 -3.33
C PHE A 271 -8.37 -6.70 -2.58
N LEU A 272 -9.65 -6.37 -2.67
CA LEU A 272 -10.76 -7.06 -2.05
C LEU A 272 -10.47 -7.28 -0.57
N GLY A 273 -10.01 -6.25 0.15
CA GLY A 273 -9.59 -6.30 1.56
C GLY A 273 -8.33 -7.11 1.88
N LEU A 274 -7.46 -7.39 0.91
CA LEU A 274 -6.14 -7.97 1.18
C LEU A 274 -5.17 -7.00 1.86
N ALA A 275 -5.23 -5.72 1.50
CA ALA A 275 -4.33 -4.71 2.02
C ALA A 275 -5.06 -3.96 3.14
N VAL A 276 -5.02 -4.56 4.33
CA VAL A 276 -5.44 -3.88 5.55
C VAL A 276 -4.33 -4.07 6.58
N ASN A 277 -3.82 -2.91 7.03
CA ASN A 277 -2.79 -2.61 8.03
C ASN A 277 -2.00 -3.77 8.64
#